data_AF-A0A811NNN0-F1
#
_entry.id   AF-A0A811NNN0-F1
#
_cell.length_a   1.000
_cell.length_b   1.000
_cell.length_c   1.000
_cell.angle_alpha   90.00
_cell.angle_beta   90.00
_cell.angle_gamma   90.00
#
_symmetry.space_group_name_H-M   'P 1'
#
loop_
_entity.id
_entity.type
_entity.pdbx_description
1 polymer ?
#
loop_
_entity_poly.entity_id
_entity_poly.type
_entity_poly.pdbx_seq_one_letter_code
_entity_poly.pdbx_strand_id
1 'polypeptide(L)'
;MSTSVSAAAVAAAAAALVPRLTGRRSPPASRVPEICRRRIRSKPRIFSSSPSFPIVPAAAMATDGAASDAGSKKKLLIFDSEEDLAVSLAKYTADLSEKFAAERGAFTAVLSGGSLIEALRKLTEPPYLDSVDWSKWHVFWVDERVVRKDHVDSNYKLAFDGFLSKVPIPPGQVYAINDALSAEGAADDYEACLKQLVKNGVISMSAATGFPRFDLQLLGMGPDGHIASLFPGHPLVNEKERWVTYIKDSPKPPPERITFTFPVINSSAYVAMVVTGAGKAAAVQKALSDKQTSSDLLPVEMAVLQDGEFTWFTDKAAVSMLQNK
;
A
#
# COMPACT_ATOMS: atom_id res chain seq x y z
N MET A 1 21.64 29.01 69.07
CA MET A 1 21.78 27.53 69.17
C MET A 1 22.59 27.09 67.96
N SER A 2 23.59 26.21 68.17
CA SER A 2 24.55 25.61 67.19
C SER A 2 25.32 26.60 66.29
N THR A 3 26.67 26.73 66.29
CA THR A 3 27.80 25.78 66.15
C THR A 3 27.77 25.01 64.81
N SER A 4 28.87 24.88 64.04
CA SER A 4 30.31 24.96 64.39
C SER A 4 31.24 25.34 63.19
N VAL A 5 32.54 25.38 63.48
CA VAL A 5 33.72 25.79 62.67
C VAL A 5 34.86 24.81 63.08
N SER A 6 35.85 24.35 62.29
CA SER A 6 36.53 24.89 61.09
C SER A 6 37.18 23.78 60.20
N ALA A 7 37.97 24.22 59.19
CA ALA A 7 39.32 23.76 58.73
C ALA A 7 39.90 22.36 59.10
N ALA A 8 40.89 21.77 58.40
CA ALA A 8 41.51 21.92 57.06
C ALA A 8 42.64 20.86 56.89
N ALA A 9 43.42 20.95 55.79
CA ALA A 9 44.71 20.28 55.51
C ALA A 9 44.69 18.79 55.07
N VAL A 10 45.59 18.23 54.23
CA VAL A 10 46.50 18.63 53.10
C VAL A 10 47.61 17.54 53.00
N ALA A 11 48.26 17.41 51.83
CA ALA A 11 49.38 16.53 51.44
C ALA A 11 48.95 15.14 50.87
N ALA A 12 49.27 14.73 49.63
CA ALA A 12 50.57 14.65 48.91
C ALA A 12 51.46 13.48 49.41
N ALA A 13 52.26 12.77 48.61
CA ALA A 13 52.34 12.52 47.16
C ALA A 13 53.39 11.38 46.95
N ALA A 14 53.33 10.60 45.86
CA ALA A 14 54.50 9.92 45.24
C ALA A 14 54.11 9.10 44.00
N ALA A 15 55.00 9.07 43.00
CA ALA A 15 54.93 8.18 41.85
C ALA A 15 56.17 7.25 41.84
N ALA A 16 56.05 6.06 41.25
CA ALA A 16 57.18 5.20 40.88
C ALA A 16 56.83 4.25 39.71
N LEU A 17 57.83 3.90 38.90
CA LEU A 17 57.69 3.16 37.64
C LEU A 17 57.82 1.62 37.80
N VAL A 18 56.92 0.88 37.12
CA VAL A 18 57.21 -0.16 36.07
C VAL A 18 58.56 -0.92 36.19
N PRO A 19 58.56 -2.29 36.26
CA PRO A 19 58.60 -3.06 35.02
C PRO A 19 57.77 -4.37 34.93
N ARG A 20 57.67 -4.86 33.70
CA ARG A 20 56.85 -6.00 33.21
C ARG A 20 57.34 -7.37 33.69
N LEU A 21 56.40 -8.31 33.87
CA LEU A 21 56.61 -9.73 33.53
C LEU A 21 55.38 -10.33 32.84
N THR A 22 55.62 -11.31 31.98
CA THR A 22 54.66 -11.87 31.01
C THR A 22 53.84 -13.03 31.58
N GLY A 23 52.53 -13.06 31.32
CA GLY A 23 51.67 -14.22 31.60
C GLY A 23 50.49 -14.33 30.63
N ARG A 24 50.49 -15.37 29.78
CA ARG A 24 49.37 -15.66 28.86
C ARG A 24 48.12 -16.08 29.63
N ARG A 25 46.98 -15.42 29.39
CA ARG A 25 45.64 -16.02 29.55
C ARG A 25 44.71 -15.53 28.43
N SER A 26 44.08 -16.45 27.72
CA SER A 26 43.07 -16.17 26.70
C SER A 26 41.74 -15.77 27.34
N PRO A 27 40.95 -14.85 26.75
CA PRO A 27 39.63 -14.51 27.24
C PRO A 27 38.58 -15.58 26.83
N PRO A 28 37.52 -15.80 27.62
CA PRO A 28 36.42 -16.66 27.24
C PRO A 28 35.50 -15.97 26.22
N ALA A 29 34.97 -16.74 25.26
CA ALA A 29 34.04 -16.24 24.25
C ALA A 29 32.66 -15.93 24.86
N SER A 30 32.13 -14.74 24.57
CA SER A 30 30.78 -14.33 24.91
C SER A 30 29.75 -15.05 24.03
N ARG A 31 28.70 -15.58 24.66
CA ARG A 31 27.64 -16.39 24.02
C ARG A 31 26.72 -15.52 23.16
N VAL A 32 26.47 -15.95 21.92
CA VAL A 32 25.33 -15.50 21.10
C VAL A 32 24.36 -16.69 20.98
N PRO A 33 23.05 -16.55 21.27
CA PRO A 33 22.09 -17.64 21.09
C PRO A 33 21.75 -17.86 19.61
N GLU A 34 21.91 -19.10 19.14
CA GLU A 34 21.51 -19.56 17.81
C GLU A 34 20.28 -20.49 17.94
N ILE A 35 19.13 -20.11 17.37
CA ILE A 35 17.86 -20.86 17.19
C ILE A 35 17.03 -20.01 16.20
N CYS A 36 16.36 -20.49 15.13
CA CYS A 36 16.20 -21.84 14.59
C CYS A 36 16.16 -21.78 13.05
N ARG A 37 17.07 -22.47 12.34
CA ARG A 37 16.98 -22.65 10.88
C ARG A 37 16.61 -24.11 10.55
N ARG A 38 15.33 -24.37 10.27
CA ARG A 38 14.92 -25.67 9.70
C ARG A 38 15.07 -25.67 8.18
N ARG A 39 16.13 -26.33 7.69
CA ARG A 39 16.24 -26.73 6.28
C ARG A 39 15.24 -27.87 6.01
N ILE A 40 14.37 -27.69 5.04
CA ILE A 40 13.70 -28.81 4.35
C ILE A 40 14.34 -28.93 2.98
N ARG A 41 14.83 -30.14 2.65
CA ARG A 41 15.30 -30.50 1.30
C ARG A 41 14.15 -31.15 0.55
N SER A 42 13.79 -30.62 -0.62
CA SER A 42 13.08 -31.35 -1.66
C SER A 42 13.85 -31.25 -2.98
N LYS A 43 13.84 -32.33 -3.77
CA LYS A 43 14.54 -32.44 -5.06
C LYS A 43 13.66 -31.87 -6.19
N PRO A 44 14.24 -31.40 -7.31
CA PRO A 44 13.46 -30.94 -8.46
C PRO A 44 12.75 -32.11 -9.15
N ARG A 45 11.58 -31.83 -9.74
CA ARG A 45 10.98 -32.66 -10.80
C ARG A 45 10.96 -31.84 -12.10
N ILE A 46 11.42 -32.47 -13.17
CA ILE A 46 11.30 -32.01 -14.56
C ILE A 46 10.15 -32.80 -15.20
N PHE A 47 9.39 -32.17 -16.11
CA PHE A 47 8.35 -32.66 -17.06
C PHE A 47 7.14 -31.69 -16.99
N SER A 48 6.43 -31.33 -18.06
CA SER A 48 6.77 -31.14 -19.48
C SER A 48 5.61 -30.35 -20.14
N SER A 49 5.87 -29.72 -21.28
CA SER A 49 4.91 -28.94 -22.08
C SER A 49 3.51 -29.55 -22.26
N SER A 50 2.46 -28.76 -22.03
CA SER A 50 1.13 -28.75 -22.69
C SER A 50 0.24 -27.67 -22.04
N PRO A 51 -0.89 -27.24 -22.64
CA PRO A 51 -0.99 -26.64 -23.97
C PRO A 51 -1.61 -25.23 -23.90
N SER A 52 -1.42 -24.41 -24.94
CA SER A 52 -2.01 -23.06 -25.00
C SER A 52 -3.52 -23.10 -25.19
N PHE A 53 -4.29 -22.73 -24.17
CA PHE A 53 -5.73 -22.44 -24.29
C PHE A 53 -5.97 -20.93 -24.40
N PRO A 54 -6.63 -20.44 -25.47
CA PRO A 54 -7.05 -19.05 -25.54
C PRO A 54 -8.30 -18.84 -24.68
N ILE A 55 -8.12 -18.31 -23.47
CA ILE A 55 -9.23 -17.72 -22.73
C ILE A 55 -9.59 -16.40 -23.43
N VAL A 56 -10.67 -16.41 -24.20
CA VAL A 56 -11.26 -15.18 -24.77
C VAL A 56 -12.02 -14.49 -23.63
N PRO A 57 -11.64 -13.26 -23.21
CA PRO A 57 -12.40 -12.54 -22.20
C PRO A 57 -13.77 -12.13 -22.74
N ALA A 58 -14.79 -12.08 -21.87
CA ALA A 58 -16.02 -11.35 -22.17
C ALA A 58 -15.67 -9.88 -22.46
N ALA A 59 -16.28 -9.32 -23.50
CA ALA A 59 -15.92 -7.99 -23.99
C ALA A 59 -16.41 -6.89 -23.03
N ALA A 60 -15.51 -6.32 -22.24
CA ALA A 60 -15.77 -5.09 -21.52
C ALA A 60 -16.00 -3.94 -22.51
N MET A 61 -17.08 -3.19 -22.33
CA MET A 61 -17.32 -1.96 -23.09
C MET A 61 -16.41 -0.87 -22.53
N ALA A 62 -15.25 -0.67 -23.15
CA ALA A 62 -14.36 0.44 -22.85
C ALA A 62 -14.89 1.71 -23.53
N THR A 63 -15.12 2.77 -22.75
CA THR A 63 -15.42 4.10 -23.30
C THR A 63 -14.25 5.04 -23.05
N ASP A 64 -13.67 5.56 -24.13
CA ASP A 64 -12.64 6.59 -24.05
C ASP A 64 -13.31 7.94 -23.74
N GLY A 65 -13.14 8.41 -22.51
CA GLY A 65 -13.58 9.74 -22.09
C GLY A 65 -12.71 10.81 -22.74
N ALA A 66 -13.28 11.56 -23.69
CA ALA A 66 -12.54 12.58 -24.43
C ALA A 66 -12.17 13.79 -23.54
N ALA A 67 -10.87 14.03 -23.36
CA ALA A 67 -10.30 15.32 -22.97
C ALA A 67 -8.94 15.49 -23.66
N SER A 68 -8.70 16.68 -24.21
CA SER A 68 -7.49 17.05 -24.94
C SER A 68 -6.44 17.73 -24.06
N ASP A 69 -5.21 17.73 -24.55
CA ASP A 69 -3.98 18.31 -23.94
C ASP A 69 -3.37 17.46 -22.81
N ALA A 70 -2.07 17.64 -22.57
CA ALA A 70 -1.16 16.66 -21.95
C ALA A 70 -1.47 16.29 -20.48
N GLY A 71 -2.52 15.50 -20.25
CA GLY A 71 -3.00 15.07 -18.93
C GLY A 71 -3.24 13.57 -18.78
N SER A 72 -3.55 13.14 -17.55
CA SER A 72 -3.70 11.73 -17.17
C SER A 72 -4.69 10.97 -18.05
N LYS A 73 -4.32 9.77 -18.50
CA LYS A 73 -5.24 8.89 -19.22
C LYS A 73 -6.27 8.33 -18.23
N LYS A 74 -7.51 8.81 -18.31
CA LYS A 74 -8.66 8.27 -17.57
C LYS A 74 -9.45 7.30 -18.46
N LYS A 75 -9.64 6.06 -18.01
CA LYS A 75 -10.43 5.02 -18.69
C LYS A 75 -11.60 4.57 -17.83
N LEU A 76 -12.72 4.22 -18.46
CA LEU A 76 -13.87 3.61 -17.80
C LEU A 76 -14.14 2.23 -18.40
N LEU A 77 -14.14 1.21 -17.55
CA LEU A 77 -14.51 -0.16 -17.88
C LEU A 77 -15.80 -0.53 -17.13
N ILE A 78 -16.82 -0.92 -17.89
CA ILE A 78 -18.13 -1.32 -17.38
C ILE A 78 -18.32 -2.81 -17.62
N PHE A 79 -18.59 -3.55 -16.55
CA PHE A 79 -18.76 -5.00 -16.52
C PHE A 79 -20.21 -5.40 -16.22
N ASP A 80 -20.63 -6.55 -16.76
CA ASP A 80 -21.96 -7.12 -16.54
C ASP A 80 -22.12 -7.74 -15.15
N SER A 81 -21.04 -8.25 -14.57
CA SER A 81 -21.02 -8.89 -13.25
C SER A 81 -19.73 -8.61 -12.47
N GLU A 82 -19.78 -8.85 -11.16
CA GLU A 82 -18.60 -8.84 -10.28
C GLU A 82 -17.60 -9.99 -10.58
N GLU A 83 -18.00 -10.99 -11.38
CA GLU A 83 -17.12 -12.07 -11.84
C GLU A 83 -16.29 -11.62 -13.05
N ASP A 84 -16.93 -11.01 -14.06
CA ASP A 84 -16.23 -10.46 -15.23
C ASP A 84 -15.24 -9.37 -14.83
N LEU A 85 -15.64 -8.51 -13.88
CA LEU A 85 -14.77 -7.49 -13.29
C LEU A 85 -13.55 -8.13 -12.61
N ALA A 86 -13.75 -9.14 -11.77
CA ALA A 86 -12.65 -9.81 -11.05
C ALA A 86 -11.69 -10.52 -11.99
N VAL A 87 -12.19 -11.17 -13.04
CA VAL A 87 -11.37 -11.78 -14.11
C VAL A 87 -10.53 -10.72 -14.83
N SER A 88 -11.14 -9.59 -15.19
CA SER A 88 -10.44 -8.49 -15.87
C SER A 88 -9.41 -7.80 -14.96
N LEU A 89 -9.75 -7.54 -13.70
CA LEU A 89 -8.88 -6.92 -12.71
C LEU A 89 -7.67 -7.81 -12.38
N ALA A 90 -7.87 -9.13 -12.26
CA ALA A 90 -6.77 -10.07 -12.09
C ALA A 90 -5.84 -10.07 -13.31
N LYS A 91 -6.39 -10.09 -14.53
CA LYS A 91 -5.56 -9.97 -15.75
C LYS A 91 -4.75 -8.68 -15.75
N TYR A 92 -5.41 -7.54 -15.54
CA TYR A 92 -4.78 -6.22 -15.51
C TYR A 92 -3.65 -6.14 -14.47
N THR A 93 -3.89 -6.68 -13.28
CA THR A 93 -2.90 -6.69 -12.19
C THR A 93 -1.73 -7.62 -12.49
N ALA A 94 -1.98 -8.80 -13.10
CA ALA A 94 -0.94 -9.73 -13.51
C ALA A 94 -0.07 -9.17 -14.66
N ASP A 95 -0.68 -8.54 -15.67
CA ASP A 95 0.03 -7.88 -16.77
C ASP A 95 0.97 -6.77 -16.25
N LEU A 96 0.48 -5.95 -15.30
CA LEU A 96 1.30 -4.91 -14.65
C LEU A 96 2.41 -5.51 -13.77
N SER A 97 2.12 -6.59 -13.04
CA SER A 97 3.12 -7.32 -12.27
C SER A 97 4.25 -7.84 -13.15
N GLU A 98 3.94 -8.45 -14.30
CA GLU A 98 4.94 -8.94 -15.26
C GLU A 98 5.79 -7.79 -15.81
N LYS A 99 5.15 -6.70 -16.25
CA LYS A 99 5.82 -5.50 -16.74
C LYS A 99 6.84 -4.95 -15.74
N PHE A 100 6.42 -4.65 -14.51
CA PHE A 100 7.32 -4.00 -13.54
C PHE A 100 8.35 -4.97 -12.96
N ALA A 101 8.03 -6.27 -12.86
CA ALA A 101 9.03 -7.30 -12.58
C ALA A 101 10.14 -7.35 -13.64
N ALA A 102 9.80 -7.20 -14.92
CA ALA A 102 10.77 -7.15 -16.01
C ALA A 102 11.57 -5.82 -16.05
N GLU A 103 10.91 -4.68 -15.85
CA GLU A 103 11.53 -3.35 -15.91
C GLU A 103 12.44 -3.04 -14.70
N ARG A 104 12.02 -3.43 -13.48
CA ARG A 104 12.67 -3.00 -12.22
C ARG A 104 13.06 -4.15 -11.29
N GLY A 105 12.66 -5.39 -11.58
CA GLY A 105 12.89 -6.52 -10.68
C GLY A 105 12.00 -6.53 -9.42
N ALA A 106 10.99 -5.66 -9.36
CA ALA A 106 10.04 -5.51 -8.25
C ALA A 106 8.71 -4.95 -8.77
N PHE A 107 7.60 -5.31 -8.12
CA PHE A 107 6.26 -4.78 -8.36
C PHE A 107 5.63 -4.33 -7.04
N THR A 108 5.23 -3.06 -6.97
CA THR A 108 4.70 -2.41 -5.77
C THR A 108 3.19 -2.21 -5.89
N ALA A 109 2.44 -3.01 -5.14
CA ALA A 109 0.98 -3.03 -5.14
C ALA A 109 0.44 -2.44 -3.83
N VAL A 110 -0.36 -1.39 -3.92
CA VAL A 110 -1.01 -0.75 -2.77
C VAL A 110 -2.48 -1.14 -2.74
N LEU A 111 -2.97 -1.62 -1.60
CA LEU A 111 -4.33 -2.10 -1.41
C LEU A 111 -5.18 -1.13 -0.58
N SER A 112 -6.44 -0.99 -0.96
CA SER A 112 -7.51 -0.50 -0.09
C SER A 112 -8.29 -1.68 0.53
N GLY A 113 -9.06 -1.43 1.58
CA GLY A 113 -10.00 -2.41 2.13
C GLY A 113 -11.34 -2.48 1.37
N GLY A 114 -12.32 -3.12 2.00
CA GLY A 114 -13.67 -3.28 1.45
C GLY A 114 -13.78 -4.37 0.37
N SER A 115 -14.80 -4.28 -0.48
CA SER A 115 -15.11 -5.29 -1.51
C SER A 115 -14.02 -5.45 -2.58
N LEU A 116 -13.09 -4.51 -2.69
CA LEU A 116 -11.90 -4.63 -3.56
C LEU A 116 -11.14 -5.94 -3.32
N ILE A 117 -10.97 -6.37 -2.07
CA ILE A 117 -10.20 -7.59 -1.76
C ILE A 117 -10.86 -8.83 -2.38
N GLU A 118 -12.20 -8.88 -2.42
CA GLU A 118 -12.93 -9.98 -3.07
C GLU A 118 -12.78 -9.94 -4.60
N ALA A 119 -12.64 -8.75 -5.20
CA ALA A 119 -12.35 -8.63 -6.63
C ALA A 119 -10.96 -9.15 -7.02
N LEU A 120 -10.02 -9.27 -6.06
CA LEU A 120 -8.70 -9.88 -6.27
C LEU A 120 -8.70 -11.41 -6.21
N ARG A 121 -9.83 -12.07 -5.86
CA ARG A 121 -9.90 -13.54 -5.69
C ARG A 121 -9.32 -14.33 -6.86
N LYS A 122 -9.49 -13.83 -8.10
CA LYS A 122 -9.02 -14.48 -9.32
C LYS A 122 -7.50 -14.54 -9.46
N LEU A 123 -6.75 -13.66 -8.79
CA LEU A 123 -5.30 -13.78 -8.69
C LEU A 123 -4.84 -14.99 -7.86
N THR A 124 -5.73 -15.55 -7.04
CA THR A 124 -5.45 -16.72 -6.19
C THR A 124 -5.83 -18.04 -6.86
N GLU A 125 -6.29 -17.99 -8.12
CA GLU A 125 -6.68 -19.14 -8.94
C GLU A 125 -5.67 -19.32 -10.11
N PRO A 126 -5.49 -20.53 -10.64
CA PRO A 126 -4.80 -20.73 -11.92
C PRO A 126 -5.51 -19.97 -13.07
N PRO A 127 -4.77 -19.42 -14.06
CA PRO A 127 -3.33 -19.56 -14.23
C PRO A 127 -2.49 -18.61 -13.34
N TYR A 128 -3.08 -17.55 -12.79
CA TYR A 128 -2.33 -16.46 -12.14
C TYR A 128 -1.55 -16.91 -10.90
N LEU A 129 -2.11 -17.80 -10.08
CA LEU A 129 -1.40 -18.36 -8.93
C LEU A 129 -0.07 -19.02 -9.32
N ASP A 130 -0.04 -19.69 -10.49
CA ASP A 130 1.10 -20.44 -11.00
C ASP A 130 2.04 -19.60 -11.89
N SER A 131 1.52 -18.57 -12.57
CA SER A 131 2.28 -17.78 -13.57
C SER A 131 2.83 -16.44 -13.06
N VAL A 132 2.28 -15.87 -12.00
CA VAL A 132 2.76 -14.60 -11.43
C VAL A 132 4.02 -14.84 -10.59
N ASP A 133 5.08 -14.04 -10.81
CA ASP A 133 6.27 -14.06 -9.95
C ASP A 133 6.03 -13.31 -8.64
N TRP A 134 5.36 -13.99 -7.71
CA TRP A 134 5.07 -13.51 -6.35
C TRP A 134 6.31 -13.09 -5.55
N SER A 135 7.52 -13.53 -5.94
CA SER A 135 8.76 -13.08 -5.29
C SER A 135 9.06 -11.59 -5.54
N LYS A 136 8.43 -10.98 -6.55
CA LYS A 136 8.59 -9.57 -6.93
C LYS A 136 7.61 -8.65 -6.23
N TRP A 137 6.57 -9.19 -5.60
CA TRP A 137 5.49 -8.40 -5.03
C TRP A 137 5.89 -7.76 -3.70
N HIS A 138 5.74 -6.43 -3.63
CA HIS A 138 5.81 -5.63 -2.43
C HIS A 138 4.42 -5.03 -2.16
N VAL A 139 3.78 -5.43 -1.07
CA VAL A 139 2.39 -5.10 -0.76
C VAL A 139 2.31 -4.04 0.33
N PHE A 140 1.47 -3.04 0.10
CA PHE A 140 1.23 -1.88 0.96
C PHE A 140 -0.27 -1.65 1.15
N TRP A 141 -0.63 -0.79 2.10
CA TRP A 141 -1.98 -0.26 2.27
C TRP A 141 -2.03 1.24 1.99
N VAL A 142 -3.10 1.69 1.32
CA VAL A 142 -3.38 3.12 1.08
C VAL A 142 -3.98 3.77 2.32
N ASP A 143 -4.77 3.02 3.09
CA ASP A 143 -5.29 3.40 4.39
C ASP A 143 -5.44 2.18 5.28
N GLU A 144 -5.43 2.40 6.59
CA GLU A 144 -5.73 1.37 7.58
C GLU A 144 -6.30 1.99 8.85
N ARG A 145 -7.16 1.22 9.52
CA ARG A 145 -7.84 1.56 10.75
C ARG A 145 -6.86 1.29 11.89
N VAL A 146 -6.77 2.20 12.85
CA VAL A 146 -5.83 2.05 13.99
C VAL A 146 -6.45 1.09 15.01
N VAL A 147 -6.42 -0.18 14.64
CA VAL A 147 -6.89 -1.34 15.39
C VAL A 147 -5.87 -2.46 15.23
N ARG A 148 -5.95 -3.50 16.07
CA ARG A 148 -5.07 -4.67 15.95
C ARG A 148 -5.24 -5.36 14.59
N LYS A 149 -4.17 -5.97 14.08
CA LYS A 149 -4.16 -6.75 12.82
C LYS A 149 -5.07 -7.99 12.81
N ASP A 150 -5.56 -8.42 13.96
CA ASP A 150 -6.55 -9.51 14.10
C ASP A 150 -8.00 -9.01 14.21
N HIS A 151 -8.21 -7.68 14.26
CA HIS A 151 -9.52 -7.06 14.39
C HIS A 151 -10.31 -7.08 13.08
N VAL A 152 -11.65 -7.21 13.18
CA VAL A 152 -12.55 -7.31 12.01
C VAL A 152 -12.50 -6.08 11.09
N ASP A 153 -12.23 -4.90 11.65
CA ASP A 153 -12.12 -3.64 10.89
C ASP A 153 -10.74 -3.41 10.23
N SER A 154 -9.77 -4.31 10.40
CA SER A 154 -8.44 -4.16 9.80
C SER A 154 -8.46 -4.52 8.31
N ASN A 155 -8.02 -3.59 7.47
CA ASN A 155 -7.75 -3.80 6.05
C ASN A 155 -6.61 -4.82 5.85
N TYR A 156 -5.64 -4.92 6.76
CA TYR A 156 -4.64 -5.99 6.77
C TYR A 156 -5.30 -7.35 6.98
N LYS A 157 -6.17 -7.50 7.99
CA LYS A 157 -6.86 -8.78 8.25
C LYS A 157 -7.67 -9.22 7.03
N LEU A 158 -8.45 -8.29 6.48
CA LEU A 158 -9.28 -8.53 5.30
C LEU A 158 -8.45 -8.99 4.10
N ALA A 159 -7.36 -8.27 3.78
CA ALA A 159 -6.44 -8.64 2.71
C ALA A 159 -5.71 -9.96 2.98
N PHE A 160 -5.40 -10.28 4.25
CA PHE A 160 -4.76 -11.54 4.62
C PHE A 160 -5.68 -12.74 4.41
N ASP A 161 -6.90 -12.69 4.93
CA ASP A 161 -7.90 -13.76 4.78
C ASP A 161 -8.34 -13.92 3.30
N GLY A 162 -8.54 -12.80 2.61
CA GLY A 162 -9.05 -12.77 1.24
C GLY A 162 -8.02 -13.13 0.17
N PHE A 163 -6.76 -12.70 0.35
CA PHE A 163 -5.74 -12.73 -0.70
C PHE A 163 -4.36 -13.23 -0.22
N LEU A 164 -3.71 -12.55 0.74
CA LEU A 164 -2.29 -12.78 1.04
C LEU A 164 -1.98 -14.17 1.61
N SER A 165 -2.92 -14.80 2.33
CA SER A 165 -2.76 -16.18 2.82
C SER A 165 -2.82 -17.25 1.72
N LYS A 166 -3.23 -16.88 0.50
CA LYS A 166 -3.46 -17.77 -0.64
C LYS A 166 -2.37 -17.68 -1.73
N VAL A 167 -1.45 -16.71 -1.62
CA VAL A 167 -0.38 -16.46 -2.61
C VAL A 167 1.00 -16.47 -1.95
N PRO A 168 2.06 -16.99 -2.61
CA PRO A 168 3.39 -17.17 -2.01
C PRO A 168 4.24 -15.87 -1.99
N ILE A 169 3.65 -14.73 -1.60
CA ILE A 169 4.38 -13.47 -1.43
C ILE A 169 5.31 -13.59 -0.20
N PRO A 170 6.61 -13.23 -0.31
CA PRO A 170 7.53 -13.27 0.83
C PRO A 170 7.05 -12.36 1.99
N PRO A 171 6.97 -12.86 3.25
CA PRO A 171 6.45 -12.06 4.37
C PRO A 171 7.21 -10.75 4.64
N GLY A 172 8.51 -10.68 4.30
CA GLY A 172 9.32 -9.47 4.41
C GLY A 172 9.03 -8.40 3.34
N GLN A 173 8.09 -8.67 2.44
CA GLN A 173 7.63 -7.77 1.37
C GLN A 173 6.17 -7.33 1.58
N VAL A 174 5.58 -7.62 2.75
CA VAL A 174 4.24 -7.17 3.14
C VAL A 174 4.37 -6.09 4.22
N TYR A 175 4.18 -4.83 3.84
CA TYR A 175 4.42 -3.66 4.69
C TYR A 175 3.10 -3.18 5.30
N ALA A 176 2.67 -3.88 6.35
CA ALA A 176 1.51 -3.50 7.15
C ALA A 176 1.88 -2.44 8.20
N ILE A 177 0.87 -1.68 8.68
CA ILE A 177 1.06 -0.64 9.70
C ILE A 177 1.54 -1.22 11.04
N ASN A 178 2.08 -0.37 11.91
CA ASN A 178 2.38 -0.76 13.29
C ASN A 178 1.17 -0.53 14.20
N ASP A 179 0.42 -1.61 14.46
CA ASP A 179 -0.83 -1.64 15.24
C ASP A 179 -0.63 -1.56 16.76
N ALA A 180 0.61 -1.32 17.22
CA ALA A 180 0.95 -1.04 18.62
C ALA A 180 1.16 0.46 18.91
N LEU A 181 1.07 1.33 17.91
CA LEU A 181 1.25 2.79 18.03
C LEU A 181 -0.09 3.54 17.98
N SER A 182 -0.09 4.82 18.38
CA SER A 182 -1.22 5.72 18.11
C SER A 182 -1.33 6.04 16.61
N ALA A 183 -2.44 6.65 16.18
CA ALA A 183 -2.60 7.09 14.80
C ALA A 183 -1.43 7.95 14.28
N GLU A 184 -0.92 8.89 15.10
CA GLU A 184 0.29 9.66 14.81
C GLU A 184 1.51 8.75 14.58
N GLY A 185 1.83 7.92 15.58
CA GLY A 185 3.04 7.10 15.57
C GLY A 185 3.02 6.05 14.45
N ALA A 186 1.85 5.48 14.15
CA ALA A 186 1.67 4.56 13.03
C ALA A 186 1.85 5.25 11.67
N ALA A 187 1.39 6.50 11.52
CA ALA A 187 1.59 7.26 10.29
C ALA A 187 3.07 7.67 10.10
N ASP A 188 3.74 8.10 11.17
CA ASP A 188 5.16 8.48 11.15
C ASP A 188 6.08 7.25 10.89
N ASP A 189 5.80 6.11 11.54
CA ASP A 189 6.53 4.84 11.35
C ASP A 189 6.35 4.31 9.91
N TYR A 190 5.11 4.35 9.39
CA TYR A 190 4.82 3.91 8.04
C TYR A 190 5.45 4.83 6.99
N GLU A 191 5.41 6.16 7.17
CA GLU A 191 6.13 7.10 6.29
C GLU A 191 7.66 6.89 6.33
N ALA A 192 8.23 6.64 7.52
CA ALA A 192 9.65 6.31 7.65
C ALA A 192 10.02 5.01 6.92
N CYS A 193 9.16 3.99 7.00
CA CYS A 193 9.32 2.74 6.25
C CYS A 193 9.33 2.99 4.73
N LEU A 194 8.36 3.75 4.20
CA LEU A 194 8.32 4.11 2.78
C LEU A 194 9.57 4.88 2.34
N LYS A 195 10.07 5.83 3.16
CA LYS A 195 11.31 6.58 2.88
C LYS A 195 12.54 5.67 2.79
N GLN A 196 12.63 4.63 3.62
CA GLN A 196 13.71 3.63 3.50
C GLN A 196 13.55 2.76 2.24
N LEU A 197 12.33 2.37 1.88
CA LEU A 197 12.07 1.57 0.67
C LEU A 197 12.33 2.34 -0.62
N VAL A 198 12.09 3.65 -0.63
CA VAL A 198 12.54 4.57 -1.69
C VAL A 198 14.07 4.60 -1.75
N LYS A 199 14.75 4.82 -0.61
CA LYS A 199 16.22 4.86 -0.54
C LYS A 199 16.88 3.55 -1.01
N ASN A 200 16.22 2.42 -0.77
CA ASN A 200 16.67 1.08 -1.17
C ASN A 200 16.25 0.69 -2.60
N GLY A 201 15.56 1.56 -3.34
CA GLY A 201 15.19 1.35 -4.75
C GLY A 201 13.98 0.45 -4.99
N VAL A 202 13.26 0.02 -3.95
CA VAL A 202 12.04 -0.78 -4.07
C VAL A 202 10.90 0.08 -4.66
N ILE A 203 10.68 1.25 -4.04
CA ILE A 203 9.70 2.24 -4.48
C ILE A 203 10.44 3.30 -5.30
N SER A 204 9.92 3.65 -6.47
CA SER A 204 10.50 4.71 -7.30
C SER A 204 10.07 6.10 -6.80
N MET A 205 10.77 7.17 -7.21
CA MET A 205 10.29 8.55 -7.01
C MET A 205 9.73 9.09 -8.32
N SER A 206 8.57 9.74 -8.24
CA SER A 206 8.02 10.49 -9.38
C SER A 206 8.86 11.73 -9.62
N ALA A 207 9.48 11.82 -10.81
CA ALA A 207 10.23 13.00 -11.21
C ALA A 207 9.34 14.24 -11.40
N ALA A 208 8.05 14.05 -11.72
CA ALA A 208 7.10 15.13 -11.93
C ALA A 208 6.58 15.76 -10.63
N THR A 209 6.55 15.02 -9.52
CA THR A 209 5.90 15.45 -8.27
C THR A 209 6.82 15.47 -7.06
N GLY A 210 7.92 14.71 -7.05
CA GLY A 210 8.81 14.59 -5.88
C GLY A 210 8.28 13.69 -4.76
N PHE A 211 7.28 12.84 -5.04
CA PHE A 211 6.67 11.89 -4.10
C PHE A 211 6.92 10.42 -4.53
N PRO A 212 6.77 9.44 -3.61
CA PRO A 212 6.90 8.02 -3.94
C PRO A 212 5.90 7.61 -5.03
N ARG A 213 6.41 6.92 -6.04
CA ARG A 213 5.70 6.38 -7.19
C ARG A 213 5.62 4.87 -7.07
N PHE A 214 4.45 4.44 -6.63
CA PHE A 214 4.01 3.05 -6.65
C PHE A 214 3.57 2.64 -8.06
N ASP A 215 3.74 1.36 -8.37
CA ASP A 215 3.43 0.81 -9.69
C ASP A 215 1.90 0.73 -9.89
N LEU A 216 1.18 0.15 -8.92
CA LEU A 216 -0.28 0.03 -8.93
C LEU A 216 -0.88 0.35 -7.57
N GLN A 217 -1.81 1.31 -7.51
CA GLN A 217 -2.74 1.46 -6.37
C GLN A 217 -4.13 0.94 -6.74
N LEU A 218 -4.57 -0.08 -6.02
CA LEU A 218 -5.90 -0.66 -6.08
C LEU A 218 -6.76 0.04 -5.04
N LEU A 219 -7.68 0.89 -5.49
CA LEU A 219 -8.46 1.78 -4.64
C LEU A 219 -9.95 1.41 -4.69
N GLY A 220 -10.61 1.43 -3.53
CA GLY A 220 -12.06 1.45 -3.43
C GLY A 220 -12.60 2.87 -3.21
N MET A 221 -13.91 3.05 -3.44
CA MET A 221 -14.59 4.32 -3.21
C MET A 221 -15.79 4.16 -2.26
N GLY A 222 -16.01 5.13 -1.38
CA GLY A 222 -17.22 5.24 -0.57
C GLY A 222 -18.49 5.63 -1.35
N PRO A 223 -19.69 5.41 -0.77
CA PRO A 223 -20.95 5.92 -1.35
C PRO A 223 -21.04 7.46 -1.38
N ASP A 224 -20.17 8.11 -0.63
CA ASP A 224 -19.94 9.54 -0.47
C ASP A 224 -18.70 10.04 -1.24
N GLY A 225 -18.07 9.19 -2.07
CA GLY A 225 -16.91 9.59 -2.88
C GLY A 225 -15.58 9.72 -2.13
N HIS A 226 -15.51 9.33 -0.85
CA HIS A 226 -14.21 9.20 -0.16
C HIS A 226 -13.38 8.09 -0.80
N ILE A 227 -12.06 8.27 -0.79
CA ILE A 227 -11.08 7.24 -1.14
C ILE A 227 -10.04 7.17 0.00
N ALA A 228 -9.42 6.02 0.20
CA ALA A 228 -8.54 5.79 1.35
C ALA A 228 -9.27 6.22 2.66
N SER A 229 -8.68 7.06 3.49
CA SER A 229 -9.41 7.76 4.58
C SER A 229 -9.45 9.29 4.40
N LEU A 230 -9.60 9.74 3.13
CA LEU A 230 -9.75 11.14 2.74
C LEU A 230 -11.24 11.43 2.45
N PHE A 231 -11.93 12.09 3.39
CA PHE A 231 -13.39 12.26 3.38
C PHE A 231 -13.86 13.63 2.86
N PRO A 232 -15.05 13.73 2.24
CA PRO A 232 -15.62 15.01 1.81
C PRO A 232 -15.73 16.00 2.98
N GLY A 233 -15.32 17.25 2.77
CA GLY A 233 -15.37 18.31 3.78
C GLY A 233 -14.38 18.19 4.94
N HIS A 234 -13.65 17.07 5.07
CA HIS A 234 -12.63 16.91 6.11
C HIS A 234 -11.32 17.60 5.70
N PRO A 235 -10.67 18.42 6.55
CA PRO A 235 -9.52 19.23 6.16
C PRO A 235 -8.32 18.43 5.64
N LEU A 236 -8.22 17.14 5.95
CA LEU A 236 -7.12 16.26 5.54
C LEU A 236 -6.99 16.11 4.01
N VAL A 237 -8.04 16.38 3.23
CA VAL A 237 -7.97 16.46 1.75
C VAL A 237 -7.01 17.55 1.24
N ASN A 238 -6.69 18.52 2.10
CA ASN A 238 -5.79 19.63 1.82
C ASN A 238 -4.34 19.36 2.22
N GLU A 239 -4.01 18.21 2.78
CA GLU A 239 -2.61 17.81 3.03
C GLU A 239 -1.84 17.69 1.69
N LYS A 240 -0.68 18.35 1.60
CA LYS A 240 0.17 18.45 0.39
C LYS A 240 1.65 18.10 0.62
N GLU A 241 2.10 17.95 1.86
CA GLU A 241 3.52 17.78 2.20
C GLU A 241 3.83 16.36 2.70
N ARG A 242 3.00 15.84 3.62
CA ARG A 242 3.19 14.48 4.17
C ARG A 242 2.95 13.41 3.11
N TRP A 243 3.62 12.26 3.24
CA TRP A 243 3.37 11.08 2.41
C TRP A 243 2.24 10.23 3.02
N VAL A 244 2.33 10.02 4.34
CA VAL A 244 1.33 9.34 5.15
C VAL A 244 0.90 10.31 6.24
N THR A 245 -0.39 10.39 6.50
CA THR A 245 -0.97 11.19 7.57
C THR A 245 -2.04 10.37 8.32
N TYR A 246 -2.68 10.97 9.31
CA TYR A 246 -3.66 10.31 10.17
C TYR A 246 -4.92 11.15 10.35
N ILE A 247 -5.98 10.48 10.77
CA ILE A 247 -7.27 11.06 11.14
C ILE A 247 -7.72 10.43 12.46
N LYS A 248 -8.36 11.22 13.34
CA LYS A 248 -8.87 10.75 14.65
C LYS A 248 -10.37 10.93 14.83
N ASP A 249 -10.98 11.61 13.87
CA ASP A 249 -12.36 12.07 13.83
C ASP A 249 -13.03 11.63 12.52
N SER A 250 -12.64 10.47 11.98
CA SER A 250 -13.24 9.93 10.77
C SER A 250 -14.76 9.84 10.93
N PRO A 251 -15.56 10.35 9.96
CA PRO A 251 -17.02 10.31 10.01
C PRO A 251 -17.60 8.89 9.90
N LYS A 252 -16.74 7.86 9.81
CA LYS A 252 -17.12 6.45 9.76
C LYS A 252 -16.27 5.64 10.75
N PRO A 253 -16.88 4.78 11.58
CA PRO A 253 -16.15 3.96 12.53
C PRO A 253 -15.19 2.98 11.84
N PRO A 254 -14.08 2.60 12.48
CA PRO A 254 -13.49 3.26 13.65
C PRO A 254 -12.93 4.66 13.29
N PRO A 255 -12.87 5.59 14.27
CA PRO A 255 -12.58 7.00 14.01
C PRO A 255 -11.07 7.27 13.76
N GLU A 256 -10.19 6.48 14.38
CA GLU A 256 -8.73 6.58 14.18
C GLU A 256 -8.25 5.75 12.99
N ARG A 257 -7.56 6.39 12.05
CA ARG A 257 -7.03 5.77 10.82
C ARG A 257 -5.73 6.44 10.38
N ILE A 258 -4.90 5.72 9.62
CA ILE A 258 -3.81 6.31 8.83
C ILE A 258 -4.14 6.22 7.35
N THR A 259 -3.60 7.14 6.54
CA THR A 259 -3.90 7.24 5.11
C THR A 259 -2.73 7.84 4.33
N PHE A 260 -2.55 7.39 3.09
CA PHE A 260 -1.82 8.13 2.08
C PHE A 260 -2.52 9.45 1.81
N THR A 261 -1.71 10.44 1.44
CA THR A 261 -2.16 11.77 1.05
C THR A 261 -2.36 11.83 -0.48
N PHE A 262 -3.08 12.84 -0.96
CA PHE A 262 -3.23 13.05 -2.41
C PHE A 262 -1.91 13.14 -3.17
N PRO A 263 -0.84 13.82 -2.68
CA PRO A 263 0.47 13.77 -3.31
C PRO A 263 1.00 12.37 -3.61
N VAL A 264 0.80 11.39 -2.72
CA VAL A 264 1.24 9.99 -2.94
C VAL A 264 0.31 9.25 -3.90
N ILE A 265 -1.00 9.40 -3.75
CA ILE A 265 -2.00 8.79 -4.64
C ILE A 265 -1.78 9.29 -6.08
N ASN A 266 -1.62 10.60 -6.26
CA ASN A 266 -1.47 11.28 -7.55
C ASN A 266 -0.09 11.09 -8.22
N SER A 267 0.82 10.38 -7.55
CA SER A 267 2.17 10.07 -8.05
C SER A 267 2.33 8.64 -8.56
N SER A 268 1.31 7.80 -8.41
CA SER A 268 1.35 6.41 -8.90
C SER A 268 1.48 6.33 -10.43
N ALA A 269 2.09 5.26 -10.93
CA ALA A 269 2.09 4.95 -12.35
C ALA A 269 0.71 4.49 -12.84
N TYR A 270 0.03 3.64 -12.06
CA TYR A 270 -1.33 3.15 -12.34
C TYR A 270 -2.23 3.24 -11.11
N VAL A 271 -3.48 3.67 -11.31
CA VAL A 271 -4.56 3.54 -10.33
C VAL A 271 -5.69 2.72 -10.95
N ALA A 272 -6.09 1.65 -10.25
CA ALA A 272 -7.29 0.89 -10.55
C ALA A 272 -8.36 1.22 -9.49
N MET A 273 -9.36 2.00 -9.88
CA MET A 273 -10.48 2.40 -9.02
C MET A 273 -11.62 1.40 -9.16
N VAL A 274 -11.78 0.52 -8.18
CA VAL A 274 -12.71 -0.62 -8.21
C VAL A 274 -13.97 -0.28 -7.43
N VAL A 275 -15.10 -0.18 -8.13
CA VAL A 275 -16.36 0.33 -7.58
C VAL A 275 -17.54 -0.48 -8.10
N THR A 276 -18.12 -1.35 -7.27
CA THR A 276 -19.31 -2.14 -7.58
C THR A 276 -20.53 -1.75 -6.74
N GLY A 277 -21.73 -2.04 -7.27
CA GLY A 277 -23.00 -1.93 -6.57
C GLY A 277 -23.68 -0.56 -6.67
N ALA A 278 -25.02 -0.59 -6.75
CA ALA A 278 -25.87 0.60 -6.91
C ALA A 278 -25.70 1.65 -5.80
N GLY A 279 -25.27 1.25 -4.60
CA GLY A 279 -24.97 2.17 -3.49
C GLY A 279 -23.82 3.14 -3.77
N LYS A 280 -23.09 2.99 -4.88
CA LYS A 280 -22.02 3.89 -5.33
C LYS A 280 -22.47 4.85 -6.44
N ALA A 281 -23.63 4.61 -7.06
CA ALA A 281 -23.99 5.21 -8.34
C ALA A 281 -24.06 6.74 -8.33
N ALA A 282 -24.53 7.35 -7.24
CA ALA A 282 -24.57 8.81 -7.11
C ALA A 282 -23.16 9.43 -7.05
N ALA A 283 -22.22 8.80 -6.33
CA ALA A 283 -20.83 9.26 -6.25
C ALA A 283 -20.07 9.04 -7.56
N VAL A 284 -20.29 7.91 -8.24
CA VAL A 284 -19.74 7.64 -9.59
C VAL A 284 -20.29 8.66 -10.60
N GLN A 285 -21.61 8.91 -10.59
CA GLN A 285 -22.24 9.91 -11.45
C GLN A 285 -21.59 11.29 -11.25
N LYS A 286 -21.47 11.75 -10.01
CA LYS A 286 -20.85 13.04 -9.71
C LYS A 286 -19.39 13.09 -10.17
N ALA A 287 -18.59 12.07 -9.83
CA ALA A 287 -17.16 12.03 -10.11
C ALA A 287 -16.78 11.96 -11.61
N LEU A 288 -17.71 11.50 -12.46
CA LEU A 288 -17.51 11.34 -13.90
C LEU A 288 -18.36 12.31 -14.75
N SER A 289 -19.07 13.26 -14.12
CA SER A 289 -19.82 14.31 -14.82
C SER A 289 -18.95 15.54 -15.10
N ASP A 290 -19.11 16.16 -16.28
CA ASP A 290 -18.35 17.34 -16.72
C ASP A 290 -18.67 18.64 -15.94
N LYS A 291 -19.57 18.58 -14.94
CA LYS A 291 -20.10 19.75 -14.21
C LYS A 291 -19.35 19.97 -12.90
N GLN A 292 -18.04 20.21 -12.95
CA GLN A 292 -17.27 20.62 -11.78
C GLN A 292 -17.62 22.05 -11.35
N THR A 293 -18.42 22.20 -10.30
CA THR A 293 -18.41 23.40 -9.45
C THR A 293 -17.37 23.20 -8.34
N SER A 294 -16.35 24.05 -8.30
CA SER A 294 -15.13 23.86 -7.50
C SER A 294 -15.32 23.80 -5.97
N SER A 295 -16.48 24.22 -5.45
CA SER A 295 -16.79 24.26 -4.01
C SER A 295 -16.99 22.88 -3.37
N ASP A 296 -17.39 21.87 -4.15
CA ASP A 296 -17.95 20.61 -3.62
C ASP A 296 -17.30 19.36 -4.23
N LEU A 297 -16.03 19.40 -4.64
CA LEU A 297 -15.35 18.23 -5.21
C LEU A 297 -15.37 17.03 -4.25
N LEU A 298 -15.70 15.85 -4.76
CA LEU A 298 -15.52 14.61 -4.03
C LEU A 298 -14.01 14.27 -3.93
N PRO A 299 -13.55 13.62 -2.85
CA PRO A 299 -12.15 13.18 -2.74
C PRO A 299 -11.68 12.33 -3.93
N VAL A 300 -12.54 11.50 -4.52
CA VAL A 300 -12.22 10.77 -5.75
C VAL A 300 -11.96 11.66 -6.97
N GLU A 301 -12.56 12.85 -7.06
CA GLU A 301 -12.29 13.82 -8.15
C GLU A 301 -10.91 14.47 -8.00
N MET A 302 -10.41 14.56 -6.76
CA MET A 302 -9.07 15.09 -6.43
C MET A 302 -7.95 14.08 -6.72
N ALA A 303 -8.29 12.82 -7.03
CA ALA A 303 -7.36 11.79 -7.46
C ALA A 303 -7.00 11.97 -8.95
N VAL A 304 -6.08 12.88 -9.23
CA VAL A 304 -5.63 13.25 -10.58
C VAL A 304 -4.14 12.95 -10.70
N LEU A 305 -3.81 11.84 -11.36
CA LEU A 305 -2.42 11.46 -11.64
C LEU A 305 -1.74 12.55 -12.49
N GLN A 306 -0.48 12.85 -12.22
CA GLN A 306 0.27 13.81 -13.05
C GLN A 306 0.89 13.14 -14.29
N ASP A 307 1.49 11.97 -14.09
CA ASP A 307 2.06 11.13 -15.14
C ASP A 307 1.70 9.68 -14.83
N GLY A 308 0.55 9.22 -15.33
CA GLY A 308 0.03 7.89 -15.03
C GLY A 308 -1.32 7.60 -15.69
N GLU A 309 -1.79 6.37 -15.52
CA GLU A 309 -3.08 5.90 -16.04
C GLU A 309 -4.04 5.59 -14.89
N PHE A 310 -5.25 6.14 -14.97
CA PHE A 310 -6.32 5.93 -14.00
C PHE A 310 -7.46 5.17 -14.67
N THR A 311 -7.72 3.94 -14.24
CA THR A 311 -8.76 3.08 -14.82
C THR A 311 -9.84 2.79 -13.79
N TRP A 312 -11.08 3.14 -14.11
CA TRP A 312 -12.26 2.75 -13.35
C TRP A 312 -12.71 1.35 -13.76
N PHE A 313 -12.83 0.45 -12.79
CA PHE A 313 -13.45 -0.87 -12.93
C PHE A 313 -14.80 -0.84 -12.23
N THR A 314 -15.88 -0.89 -13.00
CA THR A 314 -17.25 -0.69 -12.50
C THR A 314 -18.20 -1.78 -12.97
N ASP A 315 -19.19 -2.13 -12.15
CA ASP A 315 -20.33 -2.92 -12.62
C ASP A 315 -21.45 -2.00 -13.15
N LYS A 316 -22.38 -2.55 -13.94
CA LYS A 316 -23.57 -1.83 -14.41
C LYS A 316 -24.37 -1.14 -13.29
N ALA A 317 -24.34 -1.68 -12.07
CA ALA A 317 -25.05 -1.09 -10.94
C ALA A 317 -24.37 0.21 -10.45
N ALA A 318 -23.04 0.24 -10.33
CA ALA A 318 -22.28 1.42 -9.95
C ALA A 318 -22.31 2.54 -10.99
N VAL A 319 -22.57 2.24 -12.27
CA VAL A 319 -22.77 3.27 -13.32
C VAL A 319 -24.24 3.56 -13.63
N SER A 320 -25.20 2.97 -12.93
CA SER A 320 -26.65 3.08 -13.24
C SER A 320 -27.23 4.50 -13.25
N MET A 321 -26.52 5.48 -12.67
CA MET A 321 -26.90 6.90 -12.70
C MET A 321 -26.11 7.73 -13.73
N LEU A 322 -25.07 7.19 -14.38
CA LEU A 322 -24.43 7.88 -15.51
C LEU A 322 -25.44 8.00 -16.65
N GLN A 323 -25.68 9.24 -17.08
CA GLN A 323 -26.46 9.48 -18.29
C GLN A 323 -25.60 9.10 -19.49
N ASN A 324 -26.14 8.26 -20.38
CA ASN A 324 -25.47 7.88 -21.62
C ASN A 324 -25.07 9.14 -22.41
N LYS A 325 -23.79 9.25 -22.75
CA LYS A 325 -23.29 10.12 -23.81
C LYS A 325 -23.26 9.34 -25.12
#